data_AF-A0A4R7FRB8-F1
#
_entry.id   AF-A0A4R7FRB8-F1
#
_cell.length_a   1.000
_cell.length_b   1.000
_cell.length_c   1.000
_cell.angle_alpha   90.00
_cell.angle_beta   90.00
_cell.angle_gamma   90.00
#
_symmetry.space_group_name_H-M   'P 1'
#
loop_
_entity.id
_entity.type
_entity.pdbx_description
1 polymer ?
#
loop_
_entity_poly.entity_id
_entity_poly.type
_entity_poly.pdbx_seq_one_letter_code
_entity_poly.pdbx_strand_id
1 'polypeptide(L)'
;MPYVERGPNALGNPRGVEIWCDIALDAAFERYRTRPRHRAHADDSRLDEWWSLATDARPMSGLPVLRVKTDEQVDVEAVATQIALLRKTEQQLPTRGNAAT
;
A
#
# COMPACT_ATOMS: atom_id res chain seq x y z
N MET A 1 -0.31 -3.49 14.01
CA MET A 1 1.09 -3.42 13.52
C MET A 1 1.65 -2.09 14.00
N PRO A 2 2.39 -2.04 15.11
CA PRO A 2 2.57 -0.79 15.86
C PRO A 2 3.31 0.30 15.09
N TYR A 3 4.11 -0.05 14.08
CA TYR A 3 4.87 0.90 13.29
C TYR A 3 4.01 1.67 12.28
N VAL A 4 3.01 1.02 11.69
CA VAL A 4 2.15 1.59 10.63
C VAL A 4 1.19 2.61 11.21
N GLU A 5 0.62 2.31 12.38
CA GLU A 5 -0.39 3.15 13.05
C GLU A 5 0.24 4.41 13.68
N ARG A 6 1.53 4.38 14.04
CA ARG A 6 2.21 5.52 14.68
C ARG A 6 2.22 6.79 13.84
N GLY A 7 2.48 6.66 12.53
CA GLY A 7 2.49 7.82 11.63
C GLY A 7 1.14 8.53 11.58
N PRO A 8 0.06 7.83 11.19
CA PRO A 8 -1.29 8.38 11.23
C PRO A 8 -1.69 8.91 12.60
N ASN A 9 -1.43 8.18 13.69
CA ASN A 9 -1.77 8.63 15.05
C ASN A 9 -1.08 9.95 15.43
N ALA A 10 0.20 10.11 15.10
CA ALA A 10 0.93 11.36 15.34
C ALA A 10 0.38 12.54 14.53
N LEU A 11 -0.33 12.28 13.43
CA LEU A 11 -1.02 13.26 12.59
C LEU A 11 -2.49 13.45 12.97
N GLY A 12 -2.96 12.88 14.08
CA GLY A 12 -4.37 12.97 14.51
C GLY A 12 -5.30 12.00 13.76
N ASN A 13 -4.76 10.86 13.32
CA ASN A 13 -5.46 9.81 12.59
C ASN A 13 -6.17 10.33 11.32
N PRO A 14 -5.41 10.85 10.33
CA PRO A 14 -5.98 11.47 9.16
C PRO A 14 -6.77 10.47 8.32
N ARG A 15 -7.89 10.96 7.80
CA ARG A 15 -8.67 10.32 6.74
C ARG A 15 -7.80 10.07 5.51
N GLY A 16 -7.89 8.89 4.91
CA GLY A 16 -7.02 8.51 3.80
C GLY A 16 -7.51 7.32 2.99
N VAL A 17 -6.75 6.99 1.96
CA VAL A 17 -6.93 5.82 1.10
C VAL A 17 -5.56 5.13 1.00
N GLU A 18 -5.53 3.82 1.19
CA GLU A 18 -4.35 3.00 0.94
C GLU A 18 -4.35 2.54 -0.51
N ILE A 19 -3.26 2.78 -1.23
CA ILE A 19 -3.09 2.32 -2.61
C ILE A 19 -2.32 1.01 -2.57
N TRP A 20 -2.93 -0.06 -3.07
CA TRP A 20 -2.32 -1.37 -3.21
C TRP A 20 -1.98 -1.64 -4.67
N CYS A 21 -0.69 -1.55 -5.01
CA CYS A 21 -0.20 -1.93 -6.33
C CYS A 21 -0.20 -3.45 -6.47
N ASP A 22 -0.95 -3.94 -7.45
CA ASP A 22 -1.21 -5.36 -7.66
C ASP A 22 -0.62 -5.80 -9.00
N ILE A 23 0.07 -6.95 -8.98
CA ILE A 23 0.75 -7.58 -10.11
C ILE A 23 1.02 -9.05 -9.76
N ALA A 24 1.13 -9.92 -10.77
CA ALA A 24 1.57 -11.29 -10.56
C ALA A 24 2.96 -11.35 -9.89
N LEU A 25 3.15 -12.25 -8.92
CA LEU A 25 4.39 -12.34 -8.15
C LEU A 25 5.61 -12.64 -9.03
N ASP A 26 5.47 -13.51 -10.04
CA ASP A 26 6.56 -13.78 -10.98
C ASP A 26 7.02 -12.50 -11.68
N ALA A 27 6.09 -11.69 -12.19
CA ALA A 27 6.43 -10.42 -12.81
C ALA A 27 7.02 -9.40 -11.83
N ALA A 28 6.58 -9.40 -10.57
CA ALA A 28 7.18 -8.57 -9.52
C ALA A 28 8.61 -9.02 -9.17
N PHE A 29 8.87 -10.33 -9.12
CA PHE A 29 10.19 -10.90 -8.86
C PHE A 29 11.16 -10.56 -9.99
N GLU A 30 10.72 -10.70 -11.24
CA GLU A 30 11.49 -10.32 -12.42
C GLU A 30 11.87 -8.83 -12.36
N ARG A 31 10.90 -7.94 -12.09
CA ARG A 31 11.17 -6.51 -11.91
C ARG A 31 12.13 -6.26 -10.74
N TYR A 32 12.01 -6.99 -9.64
CA TYR A 32 12.88 -6.85 -8.47
C TYR A 32 14.33 -7.22 -8.81
N ARG A 33 14.56 -8.40 -9.39
CA ARG A 33 15.91 -8.94 -9.64
C ARG A 33 16.66 -8.22 -10.77
N THR A 34 15.96 -7.60 -11.71
CA THR A 34 16.59 -6.91 -12.85
C THR A 34 16.67 -5.39 -12.68
N ARG A 35 16.05 -4.82 -11.65
CA ARG A 35 16.05 -3.36 -11.45
C ARG A 35 17.42 -2.90 -10.95
N PRO A 36 18.14 -2.04 -11.69
CA PRO A 36 19.38 -1.47 -11.20
C PRO A 36 19.08 -0.56 -10.00
N ARG A 37 19.56 -0.92 -8.82
CA ARG A 37 19.44 -0.13 -7.59
C ARG A 37 20.78 0.04 -6.91
N HIS A 38 20.87 1.12 -6.12
CA HIS A 38 22.05 1.39 -5.32
C HIS A 38 22.29 0.27 -4.30
N ARG A 39 23.55 -0.10 -4.06
CA ARG A 39 23.96 -1.21 -3.17
C ARG A 39 23.36 -1.17 -1.76
N ALA A 40 22.94 0.00 -1.28
CA ALA A 40 22.29 0.16 0.02
C ALA A 40 20.96 -0.62 0.15
N HIS A 41 20.34 -1.01 -0.97
CA HIS A 41 19.14 -1.85 -0.96
C HIS A 41 19.43 -3.34 -0.69
N ALA A 42 20.69 -3.78 -0.87
CA ALA A 42 21.15 -5.14 -0.59
C ALA A 42 20.21 -6.23 -1.16
N ASP A 43 19.84 -6.09 -2.43
CA ASP A 43 18.81 -6.94 -3.04
C ASP A 43 19.24 -8.40 -3.16
N ASP A 44 20.49 -8.65 -3.52
CA ASP A 44 21.03 -10.01 -3.66
C ASP A 44 20.94 -10.82 -2.36
N SER A 45 21.06 -10.17 -1.19
CA SER A 45 20.99 -10.85 0.11
C SER A 45 19.56 -11.14 0.57
N ARG A 46 18.53 -10.76 -0.19
CA ARG A 46 17.11 -10.91 0.18
C ARG A 46 16.33 -11.81 -0.77
N LEU A 47 16.98 -12.39 -1.78
CA LEU A 47 16.32 -13.27 -2.75
C LEU A 47 15.64 -14.48 -2.08
N ASP A 48 16.28 -15.05 -1.05
CA ASP A 48 15.77 -16.21 -0.31
C ASP A 48 14.49 -15.89 0.48
N GLU A 49 14.36 -14.68 1.04
CA GLU A 49 13.18 -14.26 1.81
C GLU A 49 12.08 -13.64 0.93
N TRP A 50 12.39 -13.27 -0.32
CA TRP A 50 11.52 -12.48 -1.18
C TRP A 50 10.14 -13.12 -1.35
N TRP A 51 10.09 -14.41 -1.66
CA TRP A 51 8.83 -15.14 -1.92
C TRP A 51 7.95 -15.22 -0.68
N SER A 52 8.55 -15.44 0.48
CA SER A 52 7.84 -15.46 1.75
C SER A 52 7.22 -14.09 2.04
N LEU A 53 8.02 -13.02 1.92
CA LEU A 53 7.56 -11.65 2.14
C LEU A 53 6.47 -11.22 1.15
N ALA A 54 6.61 -11.57 -0.12
CA ALA A 54 5.68 -11.17 -1.17
C ALA A 54 4.35 -11.94 -1.11
N THR A 55 4.40 -13.25 -0.80
CA THR A 55 3.20 -14.10 -0.64
C THR A 55 2.36 -13.64 0.53
N ASP A 56 3.03 -13.29 1.63
CA ASP A 56 2.34 -12.85 2.83
C ASP A 56 1.87 -11.40 2.73
N ALA A 57 2.26 -10.62 1.73
CA ALA A 57 1.98 -9.18 1.69
C ALA A 57 0.47 -8.87 1.63
N ARG A 58 0.02 -7.90 2.43
CA ARG A 58 -1.39 -7.46 2.53
C ARG A 58 -1.47 -5.97 2.85
N PRO A 59 -2.58 -5.28 2.54
CA PRO A 59 -2.85 -3.93 3.02
C PRO A 59 -2.70 -3.81 4.54
N MET A 60 -2.20 -2.66 5.02
CA MET A 60 -1.66 -2.54 6.38
C MET A 60 -2.31 -1.45 7.23
N SER A 61 -3.01 -0.48 6.63
CA SER A 61 -3.45 0.74 7.33
C SER A 61 -4.86 0.68 7.91
N GLY A 62 -5.70 -0.26 7.44
CA GLY A 62 -7.13 -0.30 7.78
C GLY A 62 -7.97 0.82 7.14
N LEU A 63 -7.36 1.66 6.32
CA LEU A 63 -8.05 2.64 5.47
C LEU A 63 -8.76 1.92 4.30
N PRO A 64 -9.71 2.58 3.62
CA PRO A 64 -10.20 2.09 2.33
C PRO A 64 -9.04 1.79 1.38
N VAL A 65 -9.06 0.60 0.77
CA VAL A 65 -7.99 0.14 -0.12
C VAL A 65 -8.42 0.31 -1.57
N LEU A 66 -7.62 1.04 -2.34
CA LEU A 66 -7.71 1.09 -3.80
C LEU A 66 -6.67 0.14 -4.39
N ARG A 67 -7.12 -0.89 -5.11
CA ARG A 67 -6.22 -1.79 -5.86
C ARG A 67 -5.94 -1.23 -7.25
N VAL A 68 -4.67 -1.12 -7.60
CA VAL A 68 -4.20 -0.62 -8.89
C VAL A 68 -3.40 -1.71 -9.58
N LYS A 69 -3.85 -2.16 -10.75
CA LYS A 69 -3.09 -3.10 -11.58
C LYS A 69 -1.88 -2.39 -12.19
N THR A 70 -0.71 -3.00 -12.04
CA THR A 70 0.59 -2.41 -12.45
C THR A 70 1.38 -3.32 -13.39
N ASP A 71 0.74 -4.38 -13.89
CA ASP A 71 1.22 -5.18 -15.00
C ASP A 71 1.27 -4.38 -16.31
N GLU A 72 0.38 -3.39 -16.46
CA GLU A 72 0.29 -2.48 -17.60
C GLU A 72 0.50 -1.00 -17.22
N GLN A 73 0.41 -0.12 -18.21
CA GLN A 73 0.45 1.32 -17.99
C GLN A 73 -0.75 1.77 -17.15
N VAL A 74 -0.47 2.44 -16.03
CA VAL A 74 -1.50 2.96 -15.13
C VAL A 74 -2.11 4.23 -15.70
N ASP A 75 -3.43 4.27 -15.82
CA ASP A 75 -4.18 5.50 -16.04
C ASP A 75 -4.23 6.33 -14.75
N VAL A 76 -3.39 7.37 -14.69
CA VAL A 76 -3.23 8.23 -13.52
C VAL A 76 -4.49 9.05 -13.24
N GLU A 77 -5.22 9.47 -14.27
CA GLU A 77 -6.44 10.28 -14.10
C GLU A 77 -7.59 9.44 -13.53
N ALA A 78 -7.73 8.20 -14.01
CA ALA A 78 -8.68 7.25 -13.45
C ALA A 78 -8.38 6.93 -11.98
N VAL A 79 -7.11 6.68 -11.63
CA VAL A 79 -6.69 6.43 -10.24
C VAL A 79 -6.96 7.66 -9.36
N ALA A 80 -6.62 8.87 -9.81
CA ALA A 80 -6.89 10.10 -9.06
C ALA A 80 -8.39 10.30 -8.79
N THR A 81 -9.23 10.02 -9.79
CA THR A 81 -10.69 10.08 -9.66
C THR A 81 -11.20 9.08 -8.61
N GLN A 82 -10.69 7.84 -8.65
CA GLN A 82 -11.06 6.80 -7.67
C GLN A 82 -10.64 7.16 -6.24
N ILE A 83 -9.44 7.75 -6.07
CA ILE A 83 -8.98 8.26 -4.77
C ILE A 83 -9.95 9.34 -4.25
N ALA A 84 -10.34 10.29 -5.09
CA ALA A 84 -11.27 11.35 -4.71
C ALA A 84 -12.65 10.81 -4.29
N LEU A 85 -13.15 9.77 -4.97
CA LEU A 85 -14.41 9.10 -4.63
C LEU A 85 -14.31 8.37 -3.28
N LEU A 86 -13.27 7.56 -3.08
CA LEU A 86 -13.08 6.79 -1.84
C LEU A 86 -12.91 7.71 -0.62
N ARG A 87 -12.23 8.84 -0.78
CA ARG A 87 -12.13 9.86 0.28
C ARG A 87 -13.49 10.46 0.64
N LYS A 88 -14.37 10.72 -0.34
CA LYS A 88 -15.72 11.23 -0.06
C LYS A 88 -16.55 10.21 0.72
N THR A 89 -16.48 8.93 0.36
CA THR A 89 -17.19 7.85 1.06
C THR A 89 -16.70 7.71 2.51
N GLU A 90 -15.39 7.78 2.73
CA GLU A 90 -14.82 7.75 4.08
C GLU A 90 -15.22 8.99 4.90
N GLN A 91 -15.35 10.16 4.24
CA GLN A 91 -15.79 11.38 4.91
C GLN A 91 -17.24 11.33 5.40
N GLN A 92 -18.09 10.56 4.72
CA GLN A 92 -19.51 10.40 5.02
C GLN A 92 -19.79 9.37 6.13
N LEU A 93 -18.79 8.56 6.51
CA LEU A 93 -18.92 7.68 7.68
C LEU A 93 -18.92 8.52 8.97
N PRO A 94 -19.78 8.21 9.96
CA PRO A 94 -19.65 8.80 11.28
C PRO A 94 -18.24 8.58 11.81
N THR A 95 -17.65 9.62 12.41
CA THR A 95 -16.35 9.53 13.06
C THR A 95 -16.36 8.32 13.97
N ARG A 96 -15.36 7.43 13.87
CA ARG A 96 -15.16 6.38 14.87
C ARG A 96 -15.05 7.08 16.22
N GLY A 97 -16.13 7.07 17.00
CA GLY A 97 -16.14 7.62 18.34
C GLY A 97 -15.03 6.96 19.12
N ASN A 98 -14.28 7.75 19.89
CA ASN A 98 -13.37 7.22 20.89
C ASN A 98 -14.18 6.24 21.76
N ALA A 99 -13.96 4.94 21.57
CA ALA A 99 -14.27 3.96 22.59
C ALA A 99 -13.24 4.20 23.71
N ALA A 100 -13.56 5.14 24.58
CA ALA A 100 -12.92 5.24 25.88
C ALA A 100 -13.40 4.04 26.70
N THR A 101 -12.49 3.11 27.00
CA THR A 101 -12.56 2.27 28.21
C THR A 101 -11.14 1.87 28.59
#